data_AF-A0A6B1F0P4-F1
#
_entry.id   AF-A0A6B1F0P4-F1
#
_cell.length_a   1.000
_cell.length_b   1.000
_cell.length_c   1.000
_cell.angle_alpha   90.00
_cell.angle_beta   90.00
_cell.angle_gamma   90.00
#
_symmetry.space_group_name_H-M   'P 1'
#
loop_
_entity.id
_entity.type
_entity.pdbx_description
1 polymer ?
#
loop_
_entity_poly.entity_id
_entity_poly.type
_entity_poly.pdbx_seq_one_letter_code
_entity_poly.pdbx_strand_id
1 'polypeptide(L)'
;MRGGKAIFLVDPIQMQPGTLQGTPLSTGLNDLLEHYGTKLGNNLLIDRRFHDSARFQQGFMTVFQPYPYFVKIIKPNFSTEHAITNQLEALTLPWTSSLEVIAKENITGTVLAKTSEFGQTLQGYYNLRPDFPIPDAETQAYPVAVALEGTFKSFYADKEIPSGTTDDAVSVEDSEAPAPTQDTEARTTITESAETQIVVVGTAQFLLQLNANSVNFFLNTLDWLTLGDALIGIRSQTITDRPLQIKTRSGEFREVSEIEKNFVKYLCTVGIPLFVVIFGLVRYFLKSRAKRMVETFSTRSMTTD
;
A
#
# COMPACT_ATOMS: atom_id res chain seq x y z
N MET A 1 23.51 17.21 11.75
CA MET A 1 22.08 17.03 11.44
C MET A 1 21.35 18.38 11.39
N ARG A 2 21.05 18.94 10.22
CA ARG A 2 20.38 20.28 10.09
C ARG A 2 18.85 20.22 10.20
N GLY A 3 18.27 19.17 10.81
CA GLY A 3 16.81 18.97 10.88
C GLY A 3 16.15 18.60 9.54
N GLY A 4 16.94 18.23 8.53
CA GLY A 4 16.41 17.76 7.26
C GLY A 4 15.57 16.49 7.43
N LYS A 5 14.52 16.39 6.63
CA LYS A 5 13.57 15.28 6.64
C LYS A 5 13.92 14.27 5.56
N ALA A 6 13.67 13.00 5.81
CA ALA A 6 14.14 11.93 4.92
C ALA A 6 13.10 10.83 4.70
N ILE A 7 13.14 10.24 3.51
CA ILE A 7 12.48 8.97 3.21
C ILE A 7 13.53 7.98 2.73
N PHE A 8 13.53 6.79 3.33
CA PHE A 8 14.38 5.66 2.94
C PHE A 8 13.51 4.59 2.31
N LEU A 9 13.73 4.34 1.03
CA LEU A 9 13.09 3.27 0.27
C LEU A 9 14.15 2.21 -0.01
N VAL A 10 14.16 1.15 0.78
CA VAL A 10 15.33 0.27 0.86
C VAL A 10 14.99 -1.11 0.32
N ASP A 11 15.54 -1.45 -0.85
CA ASP A 11 15.37 -2.78 -1.41
C ASP A 11 16.24 -3.81 -0.64
N PRO A 12 15.69 -4.98 -0.28
CA PRO A 12 16.41 -5.95 0.53
C PRO A 12 17.16 -7.01 -0.28
N ILE A 13 16.90 -7.05 -1.59
CA ILE A 13 17.47 -8.07 -2.49
C ILE A 13 18.06 -7.43 -3.73
N GLN A 14 19.15 -8.05 -4.21
CA GLN A 14 19.68 -7.79 -5.53
C GLN A 14 19.27 -8.94 -6.44
N MET A 15 18.48 -8.64 -7.48
CA MET A 15 18.11 -9.64 -8.48
C MET A 15 19.20 -9.77 -9.54
N GLN A 16 19.48 -11.01 -9.95
CA GLN A 16 20.41 -11.28 -11.03
C GLN A 16 19.74 -10.95 -12.38
N PRO A 17 20.38 -10.11 -13.24
CA PRO A 17 19.79 -9.67 -14.49
C PRO A 17 19.29 -10.81 -15.38
N GLY A 18 18.07 -10.68 -15.91
CA GLY A 18 17.46 -11.67 -16.81
C GLY A 18 16.97 -12.95 -16.13
N THR A 19 17.01 -13.02 -14.79
CA THR A 19 16.55 -14.19 -14.02
C THR A 19 15.56 -13.77 -12.91
N LEU A 20 14.90 -14.76 -12.30
CA LEU A 20 14.15 -14.60 -11.05
C LEU A 20 14.95 -15.24 -9.89
N GLN A 21 16.23 -14.89 -9.80
CA GLN A 21 17.11 -15.31 -8.73
C GLN A 21 17.67 -14.05 -8.05
N GLY A 22 17.84 -14.11 -6.73
CA GLY A 22 18.35 -12.97 -5.98
C GLY A 22 19.15 -13.37 -4.76
N THR A 23 19.95 -12.42 -4.28
CA THR A 23 20.71 -12.52 -3.02
C THR A 23 20.36 -11.36 -2.11
N PRO A 24 20.58 -11.46 -0.79
CA PRO A 24 20.40 -10.34 0.12
C PRO A 24 21.28 -9.17 -0.31
N LEU A 25 20.73 -7.95 -0.27
CA LEU A 25 21.46 -6.73 -0.58
C LEU A 25 21.98 -6.10 0.71
N SER A 26 23.30 -5.96 0.84
CA SER A 26 23.90 -5.16 1.90
C SER A 26 23.90 -3.69 1.48
N THR A 27 23.08 -2.89 2.14
CA THR A 27 22.89 -1.46 1.78
C THR A 27 23.82 -0.53 2.55
N GLY A 28 24.46 -1.03 3.61
CA GLY A 28 25.22 -0.22 4.57
C GLY A 28 24.35 0.73 5.41
N LEU A 29 23.01 0.66 5.29
CA LEU A 29 22.08 1.55 5.99
C LEU A 29 21.60 1.00 7.34
N ASN A 30 21.82 -0.27 7.64
CA ASN A 30 21.31 -0.91 8.86
C ASN A 30 21.74 -0.16 10.13
N ASP A 31 23.04 0.08 10.31
CA ASP A 31 23.55 0.78 11.50
C ASP A 31 22.99 2.21 11.61
N LEU A 32 22.82 2.89 10.48
CA LEU A 32 22.25 4.24 10.41
C LEU A 32 20.79 4.25 10.84
N LEU A 33 19.98 3.35 10.29
CA LEU A 33 18.55 3.25 10.59
C LEU A 33 18.32 2.78 12.04
N GLU A 34 19.10 1.81 12.51
CA GLU A 34 19.02 1.31 13.89
C GLU A 34 19.37 2.40 14.90
N HIS A 35 20.35 3.25 14.57
CA HIS A 35 20.69 4.42 15.36
C HIS A 35 19.52 5.41 15.48
N TYR A 36 18.78 5.62 14.39
CA TYR A 36 17.60 6.50 14.36
C TYR A 36 16.30 5.88 14.87
N GLY A 37 16.27 4.59 15.21
CA GLY A 37 15.11 3.97 15.86
C GLY A 37 14.32 2.99 15.00
N THR A 38 14.87 2.49 13.89
CA THR A 38 14.25 1.38 13.16
C THR A 38 15.27 0.39 12.60
N LYS A 39 14.96 -0.90 12.67
CA LYS A 39 15.82 -1.97 12.16
C LYS A 39 15.26 -2.55 10.87
N LEU A 40 16.12 -2.65 9.87
CA LEU A 40 15.84 -3.41 8.65
C LEU A 40 16.15 -4.89 8.86
N GLY A 41 15.20 -5.77 8.55
CA GLY A 41 15.32 -7.20 8.81
C GLY A 41 16.32 -7.97 7.94
N ASN A 42 16.80 -7.37 6.84
CA ASN A 42 17.66 -8.02 5.84
C ASN A 42 17.11 -9.38 5.36
N ASN A 43 15.80 -9.47 5.25
CA ASN A 43 15.08 -10.65 4.83
C ASN A 43 14.16 -10.31 3.66
N LEU A 44 13.65 -11.35 3.01
CA LEU A 44 12.60 -11.19 2.02
C LEU A 44 11.27 -11.63 2.64
N LEU A 45 10.27 -10.77 2.59
CA LEU A 45 8.93 -11.09 3.04
C LEU A 45 8.10 -11.72 1.92
N ILE A 46 7.27 -12.66 2.34
CA ILE A 46 6.08 -13.06 1.61
C ILE A 46 4.86 -12.91 2.53
N ASP A 47 3.68 -12.83 1.96
CA ASP A 47 2.43 -12.97 2.67
C ASP A 47 1.60 -14.05 1.97
N ARG A 48 1.15 -15.06 2.69
CA ARG A 48 0.37 -16.17 2.10
C ARG A 48 -1.11 -15.86 1.94
N ARG A 49 -1.60 -14.79 2.57
CA ARG A 49 -3.01 -14.42 2.57
C ARG A 49 -3.28 -13.21 1.68
N PHE A 50 -2.48 -12.16 1.80
CA PHE A 50 -2.68 -10.92 1.05
C PHE A 50 -1.46 -10.62 0.17
N HIS A 51 -1.59 -10.97 -1.10
CA HIS A 51 -0.57 -10.73 -2.13
C HIS A 51 -1.22 -10.35 -3.45
N ASP A 52 -0.51 -9.59 -4.26
CA ASP A 52 -0.96 -9.21 -5.60
C ASP A 52 -0.57 -10.27 -6.66
N SER A 53 -1.05 -10.09 -7.87
CA SER A 53 -0.61 -10.88 -9.02
C SER A 53 0.58 -10.22 -9.71
N ALA A 54 1.56 -11.02 -10.12
CA ALA A 54 2.68 -10.57 -10.93
C ALA A 54 2.57 -11.10 -12.36
N ARG A 55 3.14 -10.33 -13.29
CA ARG A 55 3.21 -10.67 -14.71
C ARG A 55 4.49 -11.45 -14.99
N PHE A 56 4.36 -12.65 -15.55
CA PHE A 56 5.49 -13.49 -15.95
C PHE A 56 5.43 -13.82 -17.45
N GLN A 57 6.59 -13.84 -18.11
CA GLN A 57 6.71 -14.29 -19.48
C GLN A 57 6.97 -15.81 -19.50
N GLN A 58 6.08 -16.57 -20.12
CA GLN A 58 6.20 -18.02 -20.28
C GLN A 58 6.18 -18.36 -21.77
N GLY A 59 7.39 -18.46 -22.36
CA GLY A 59 7.55 -18.59 -23.81
C GLY A 59 7.00 -17.36 -24.54
N PHE A 60 6.06 -17.57 -25.45
CA PHE A 60 5.41 -16.49 -26.22
C PHE A 60 4.23 -15.86 -25.48
N MET A 61 3.76 -16.45 -24.37
CA MET A 61 2.60 -15.99 -23.62
C MET A 61 3.02 -15.21 -22.38
N THR A 62 2.18 -14.24 -22.00
CA THR A 62 2.30 -13.53 -20.73
C THR A 62 1.21 -14.01 -19.79
N VAL A 63 1.59 -14.48 -18.61
CA VAL A 63 0.67 -15.00 -17.59
C VAL A 63 0.64 -14.05 -16.40
N PHE A 64 -0.55 -13.81 -15.88
CA PHE A 64 -0.76 -13.14 -14.60
C PHE A 64 -1.17 -14.19 -13.58
N GLN A 65 -0.44 -14.29 -12.48
CA GLN A 65 -0.77 -15.23 -11.42
C GLN A 65 -0.46 -14.63 -10.04
N PRO A 66 -1.17 -15.09 -9.00
CA PRO A 66 -0.90 -14.65 -7.64
C PRO A 66 0.55 -14.93 -7.25
N TYR A 67 1.20 -13.96 -6.62
CA TYR A 67 2.63 -14.02 -6.35
C TYR A 67 2.95 -13.52 -4.93
N PRO A 68 3.17 -14.43 -3.95
CA PRO A 68 3.31 -14.09 -2.53
C PRO A 68 4.39 -13.07 -2.16
N TYR A 69 5.39 -12.89 -3.02
CA TYR A 69 6.46 -11.88 -2.85
C TYR A 69 5.99 -10.45 -3.18
N PHE A 70 4.84 -10.29 -3.84
CA PHE A 70 4.16 -9.00 -4.03
C PHE A 70 3.20 -8.81 -2.87
N VAL A 71 3.77 -8.56 -1.70
CA VAL A 71 3.03 -8.40 -0.44
C VAL A 71 2.02 -7.27 -0.59
N LYS A 72 0.74 -7.56 -0.34
CA LYS A 72 -0.35 -6.59 -0.49
C LYS A 72 -0.89 -6.22 0.88
N ILE A 73 -0.72 -4.96 1.25
CA ILE A 73 -1.30 -4.39 2.45
C ILE A 73 -2.72 -3.94 2.13
N ILE A 74 -3.65 -4.19 3.03
CA ILE A 74 -5.04 -3.76 2.94
C ILE A 74 -5.41 -2.92 4.17
N LYS A 75 -6.54 -2.22 4.10
CA LYS A 75 -6.99 -1.26 5.13
C LYS A 75 -6.80 -1.68 6.60
N PRO A 76 -7.16 -2.89 7.05
CA PRO A 76 -6.96 -3.31 8.45
C PRO A 76 -5.50 -3.41 8.89
N ASN A 77 -4.57 -3.42 7.95
CA ASN A 77 -3.13 -3.56 8.16
C ASN A 77 -2.36 -2.25 8.00
N PHE A 78 -3.06 -1.13 7.78
CA PHE A 78 -2.51 0.21 7.87
C PHE A 78 -2.73 0.81 9.26
N SER A 79 -1.93 1.82 9.61
CA SER A 79 -2.24 2.71 10.73
C SER A 79 -3.48 3.55 10.40
N THR A 80 -4.47 3.50 11.28
CA THR A 80 -5.71 4.30 11.19
C THR A 80 -5.52 5.73 11.67
N GLU A 81 -4.50 5.96 12.50
CA GLU A 81 -4.24 7.26 13.11
C GLU A 81 -3.27 8.10 12.28
N HIS A 82 -2.37 7.46 11.52
CA HIS A 82 -1.31 8.17 10.82
C HIS A 82 -1.77 8.76 9.48
N ALA A 83 -1.49 10.05 9.26
CA ALA A 83 -1.94 10.81 8.09
C ALA A 83 -1.49 10.21 6.74
N ILE A 84 -0.32 9.55 6.71
CA ILE A 84 0.19 8.86 5.50
C ILE A 84 -0.76 7.75 5.03
N THR A 85 -1.32 6.97 5.96
CA THR A 85 -1.97 5.68 5.65
C THR A 85 -3.45 5.60 5.98
N ASN A 86 -3.99 6.52 6.78
CA ASN A 86 -5.37 6.45 7.28
C ASN A 86 -6.46 6.45 6.17
N GLN A 87 -6.13 6.92 4.97
CA GLN A 87 -7.01 6.95 3.80
C GLN A 87 -6.66 5.92 2.72
N LEU A 88 -5.62 5.11 2.93
CA LEU A 88 -5.21 4.10 1.94
C LEU A 88 -6.08 2.85 2.06
N GLU A 89 -6.48 2.33 0.89
CA GLU A 89 -7.27 1.10 0.81
C GLU A 89 -6.38 -0.13 0.60
N ALA A 90 -5.33 0.02 -0.20
CA ALA A 90 -4.32 -1.02 -0.41
C ALA A 90 -2.96 -0.42 -0.76
N LEU A 91 -1.89 -1.20 -0.64
CA LEU A 91 -0.54 -0.90 -1.12
C LEU A 91 0.17 -2.22 -1.43
N THR A 92 0.72 -2.37 -2.63
CA THR A 92 1.51 -3.55 -2.99
C THR A 92 2.99 -3.20 -2.86
N LEU A 93 3.74 -4.00 -2.10
CA LEU A 93 5.16 -3.85 -1.81
C LEU A 93 5.93 -5.05 -2.39
N PRO A 94 6.38 -4.97 -3.65
CA PRO A 94 7.14 -6.03 -4.31
C PRO A 94 8.46 -6.29 -3.60
N TRP A 95 8.75 -7.56 -3.29
CA TRP A 95 10.03 -8.01 -2.75
C TRP A 95 10.51 -7.19 -1.54
N THR A 96 9.58 -6.89 -0.62
CA THR A 96 9.83 -6.06 0.57
C THR A 96 10.52 -6.83 1.70
N SER A 97 11.16 -6.10 2.62
CA SER A 97 11.71 -6.63 3.88
C SER A 97 10.87 -6.22 5.08
N SER A 98 11.02 -6.97 6.17
CA SER A 98 10.49 -6.55 7.46
C SER A 98 11.26 -5.35 8.02
N LEU A 99 10.55 -4.55 8.80
CA LEU A 99 11.06 -3.50 9.65
C LEU A 99 10.69 -3.79 11.11
N GLU A 100 11.45 -3.21 12.03
CA GLU A 100 11.17 -3.23 13.46
C GLU A 100 11.37 -1.82 14.01
N VAL A 101 10.49 -1.39 14.92
CA VAL A 101 10.64 -0.10 15.61
C VAL A 101 11.46 -0.33 16.86
N ILE A 102 12.53 0.45 17.03
CA ILE A 102 13.37 0.44 18.22
C ILE A 102 13.01 1.65 19.07
N ALA A 103 12.61 1.43 20.32
CA ALA A 103 12.37 2.51 21.25
C ALA A 103 13.66 3.31 21.50
N LYS A 104 13.58 4.63 21.34
CA LYS A 104 14.66 5.58 21.59
C LYS A 104 14.09 6.79 22.35
N GLU A 105 14.91 7.41 23.18
CA GLU A 105 14.53 8.65 23.86
C GLU A 105 14.24 9.75 22.84
N ASN A 106 13.18 10.53 23.05
CA ASN A 106 12.76 11.65 22.21
C ASN A 106 12.43 11.30 20.75
N ILE A 107 12.24 10.02 20.42
CA ILE A 107 11.83 9.56 19.09
C ILE A 107 10.58 8.68 19.25
N THR A 108 9.50 9.08 18.58
CA THR A 108 8.28 8.30 18.46
C THR A 108 8.33 7.51 17.15
N GLY A 109 8.24 6.18 17.25
CA GLY A 109 8.17 5.30 16.09
C GLY A 109 6.78 4.73 15.88
N THR A 110 6.20 5.00 14.71
CA THR A 110 4.84 4.56 14.32
C THR A 110 4.93 3.55 13.18
N VAL A 111 4.35 2.36 13.36
CA VAL A 111 4.17 1.40 12.27
C VAL A 111 3.06 1.89 11.35
N LEU A 112 3.40 2.21 10.10
CA LEU A 112 2.48 2.71 9.08
C LEU A 112 1.71 1.58 8.40
N ALA A 113 2.41 0.48 8.12
CA ALA A 113 1.88 -0.67 7.42
C ALA A 113 2.55 -1.94 7.93
N LYS A 114 1.79 -3.03 7.97
CA LYS A 114 2.27 -4.38 8.32
C LYS A 114 1.68 -5.44 7.40
N THR A 115 2.34 -6.57 7.25
CA THR A 115 1.75 -7.74 6.58
C THR A 115 0.53 -8.28 7.34
N SER A 116 -0.18 -9.24 6.76
CA SER A 116 -1.13 -10.07 7.49
C SER A 116 -0.42 -10.95 8.52
N GLU A 117 -1.20 -11.61 9.37
CA GLU A 117 -0.72 -12.64 10.30
C GLU A 117 -0.10 -13.87 9.61
N PHE A 118 -0.25 -13.98 8.28
CA PHE A 118 0.30 -15.05 7.43
C PHE A 118 1.58 -14.63 6.69
N GLY A 119 2.24 -13.56 7.16
CA GLY A 119 3.55 -13.16 6.66
C GLY A 119 4.63 -14.16 7.05
N GLN A 120 5.61 -14.40 6.18
CA GLN A 120 6.80 -15.22 6.46
C GLN A 120 8.06 -14.49 5.99
N THR A 121 9.16 -14.71 6.68
CA THR A 121 10.49 -14.23 6.27
C THR A 121 11.27 -15.35 5.60
N LEU A 122 12.02 -14.99 4.58
CA LEU A 122 12.95 -15.85 3.86
C LEU A 122 14.34 -15.24 3.99
N GLN A 123 15.37 -16.09 4.05
CA GLN A 123 16.77 -15.68 4.11
C GLN A 123 17.64 -16.49 3.15
N GLY A 124 18.80 -15.93 2.83
CA GLY A 124 19.80 -16.56 1.98
C GLY A 124 19.55 -16.31 0.50
N TYR A 125 19.88 -17.30 -0.33
CA TYR A 125 19.68 -17.22 -1.76
C TYR A 125 18.20 -17.43 -2.12
N TYR A 126 17.64 -16.54 -2.94
CA TYR A 126 16.23 -16.52 -3.28
C TYR A 126 16.00 -17.02 -4.71
N ASN A 127 15.25 -18.11 -4.84
CA ASN A 127 14.65 -18.50 -6.12
C ASN A 127 13.22 -17.99 -6.15
N LEU A 128 13.02 -16.93 -6.93
CA LEU A 128 11.80 -16.13 -6.99
C LEU A 128 10.88 -16.56 -8.12
N ARG A 129 11.14 -17.71 -8.76
CA ARG A 129 10.26 -18.23 -9.78
C ARG A 129 8.90 -18.62 -9.18
N PRO A 130 7.79 -18.38 -9.88
CA PRO A 130 6.46 -18.67 -9.35
C PRO A 130 6.17 -20.18 -9.18
N ASP A 131 6.89 -21.03 -9.90
CA ASP A 131 6.81 -22.50 -9.79
C ASP A 131 7.73 -23.07 -8.70
N PHE A 132 8.58 -22.25 -8.08
CA PHE A 132 9.47 -22.70 -7.02
C PHE A 132 8.71 -22.81 -5.69
N PRO A 133 8.80 -23.95 -4.97
CA PRO A 133 8.11 -24.12 -3.72
C PRO A 133 8.66 -23.17 -2.66
N ILE A 134 7.76 -22.46 -1.99
CA ILE A 134 8.09 -21.62 -0.84
C ILE A 134 8.07 -22.50 0.41
N PRO A 135 9.19 -22.60 1.16
CA PRO A 135 9.23 -23.35 2.41
C PRO A 135 8.17 -22.86 3.40
N ASP A 136 7.57 -23.79 4.14
CA ASP A 136 6.74 -23.42 5.28
C ASP A 136 7.62 -22.92 6.43
N ALA A 137 7.21 -21.82 7.03
CA ALA A 137 7.89 -21.17 8.15
C ALA A 137 6.86 -20.60 9.13
N GLU A 138 7.33 -20.14 10.29
CA GLU A 138 6.48 -19.45 11.25
C GLU A 138 5.85 -18.21 10.63
N THR A 139 4.53 -18.08 10.80
CA THR A 139 3.75 -16.98 10.26
C THR A 139 3.49 -15.92 11.31
N GLN A 140 3.71 -14.66 10.97
CA GLN A 140 3.33 -13.52 11.81
C GLN A 140 3.15 -12.25 10.97
N ALA A 141 2.66 -11.19 11.62
CA ALA A 141 2.57 -9.87 11.01
C ALA A 141 3.90 -9.10 11.18
N TYR A 142 4.46 -8.64 10.07
CA TYR A 142 5.71 -7.88 10.04
C TYR A 142 5.46 -6.43 9.64
N PRO A 143 5.97 -5.43 10.37
CA PRO A 143 6.01 -4.06 9.89
C PRO A 143 6.78 -3.98 8.56
N VAL A 144 6.30 -3.17 7.63
CA VAL A 144 6.91 -2.97 6.29
C VAL A 144 7.08 -1.51 5.92
N ALA A 145 6.44 -0.61 6.67
CA ALA A 145 6.69 0.83 6.62
C ALA A 145 6.57 1.43 8.03
N VAL A 146 7.49 2.34 8.37
CA VAL A 146 7.60 2.99 9.68
C VAL A 146 7.84 4.49 9.49
N ALA A 147 7.16 5.31 10.30
CA ALA A 147 7.47 6.73 10.49
C ALA A 147 8.16 6.93 11.84
N LEU A 148 9.15 7.81 11.86
CA LEU A 148 9.91 8.21 13.04
C LEU A 148 9.83 9.74 13.16
N GLU A 149 9.55 10.23 14.36
CA GLU A 149 9.38 11.65 14.65
C GLU A 149 10.09 12.04 15.94
N GLY A 150 10.73 13.19 15.96
CA GLY A 150 11.34 13.74 17.17
C GLY A 150 12.72 14.33 16.94
N THR A 151 13.57 14.31 17.97
CA THR A 151 14.95 14.79 17.88
C THR A 151 15.94 13.63 17.77
N PHE A 152 16.86 13.74 16.81
CA PHE A 152 17.77 12.66 16.46
C PHE A 152 19.22 13.07 16.71
N LYS A 153 19.95 12.23 17.45
CA LYS A 153 21.41 12.37 17.58
C LYS A 153 22.08 11.98 16.27
N SER A 154 23.08 12.74 15.83
CA SER A 154 23.82 12.47 14.60
C SER A 154 24.57 11.14 14.69
N PHE A 155 24.35 10.24 13.71
CA PHE A 155 25.14 9.01 13.57
C PHE A 155 26.64 9.26 13.34
N TYR A 156 26.99 10.47 12.92
CA TYR A 156 28.37 10.91 12.64
C TYR A 156 28.94 11.81 13.74
N ALA A 157 28.27 11.98 14.89
CA ALA A 157 28.73 12.87 15.97
C ALA A 157 30.18 12.61 16.39
N ASP A 158 30.54 11.34 16.52
CA ASP A 158 31.84 10.89 17.01
C ASP A 158 32.73 10.30 15.90
N LYS A 159 32.38 10.53 14.63
CA LYS A 159 33.11 10.02 13.48
C LYS A 159 33.99 11.11 12.89
N GLU A 160 35.19 10.73 12.45
CA GLU A 160 36.06 11.67 11.72
C GLU A 160 35.35 12.18 10.47
N ILE A 161 35.44 13.49 10.25
CA ILE A 161 34.85 14.13 9.07
C ILE A 161 35.63 13.63 7.86
N PRO A 162 34.97 13.02 6.85
CA PRO A 162 35.67 12.58 5.66
C PRO A 162 36.44 13.74 5.02
N SER A 163 37.74 13.53 4.79
CA SER A 163 38.56 14.47 4.02
C SER A 163 37.98 14.50 2.61
N GLY A 164 37.58 15.67 2.14
CA GLY A 164 37.08 15.82 0.77
C GLY A 164 38.24 15.72 -0.22
N THR A 165 38.74 14.52 -0.49
CA THR A 165 39.71 14.30 -1.56
C THR A 165 38.97 14.27 -2.89
N THR A 166 39.18 15.30 -3.69
CA THR A 166 38.92 15.32 -5.13
C THR A 166 39.90 14.38 -5.84
N ASP A 167 39.81 13.08 -5.58
CA ASP A 167 40.65 12.06 -6.25
C ASP A 167 39.89 11.23 -7.28
N ASP A 168 38.61 11.52 -7.55
CA ASP A 168 37.94 11.06 -8.76
C ASP A 168 38.05 12.14 -9.85
N ALA A 169 39.26 12.30 -10.38
CA ALA A 169 39.43 12.75 -11.75
C ALA A 169 38.94 11.64 -12.70
N VAL A 170 37.63 11.41 -12.73
CA VAL A 170 37.00 10.93 -13.94
C VAL A 170 37.04 12.11 -14.89
N SER A 171 37.85 12.01 -15.93
CA SER A 171 37.92 12.96 -17.04
C SER A 171 36.56 13.09 -17.69
N VAL A 172 35.74 14.02 -17.22
CA VAL A 172 34.58 14.52 -17.94
C VAL A 172 35.02 15.82 -18.61
N GLU A 173 35.68 15.69 -19.75
CA GLU A 173 35.72 16.78 -20.73
C GLU A 173 34.25 17.05 -21.12
N ASP A 174 33.83 18.32 -21.07
CA ASP A 174 32.47 18.84 -21.32
C ASP A 174 31.40 18.68 -20.23
N SER A 175 31.62 19.34 -19.08
CA SER A 175 30.49 19.85 -18.29
C SER A 175 30.79 21.25 -17.74
N GLU A 176 30.14 22.26 -18.30
CA GLU A 176 30.03 23.63 -17.75
C GLU A 176 29.21 23.65 -16.45
N ALA A 177 29.46 22.73 -15.53
CA ALA A 177 28.98 22.85 -14.16
C ALA A 177 29.96 23.78 -13.41
N PRO A 178 29.50 24.87 -12.79
CA PRO A 178 30.39 25.71 -12.00
C PRO A 178 31.01 24.86 -10.89
N ALA A 179 32.34 24.90 -10.80
CA ALA A 179 33.10 24.22 -9.76
C ALA A 179 32.48 24.52 -8.38
N PRO A 180 32.33 23.51 -7.49
CA PRO A 180 31.80 23.76 -6.15
C PRO A 180 32.76 24.73 -5.47
N THR A 181 32.27 25.94 -5.20
CA THR A 181 32.97 26.95 -4.41
C THR A 181 33.36 26.28 -3.09
N GLN A 182 34.66 26.17 -2.83
CA GLN A 182 35.19 25.70 -1.56
C GLN A 182 34.90 26.76 -0.49
N ASP A 183 33.66 26.80 -0.01
CA ASP A 183 33.37 27.38 1.29
C ASP A 183 33.99 26.46 2.34
N THR A 184 35.24 26.77 2.65
CA THR A 184 35.99 26.26 3.80
C THR A 184 35.47 26.95 5.06
N GLU A 185 34.15 26.92 5.27
CA GLU A 185 33.62 27.12 6.60
C GLU A 185 33.97 25.87 7.41
N ALA A 186 34.52 26.05 8.60
CA ALA A 186 34.82 24.97 9.53
C ALA A 186 33.57 24.08 9.66
N ARG A 187 33.63 22.86 9.09
CA ARG A 187 32.53 21.90 9.13
C ARG A 187 32.34 21.47 10.58
N THR A 188 31.47 22.16 11.30
CA THR A 188 31.08 21.79 12.65
C THR A 188 30.03 20.69 12.58
N THR A 189 30.30 19.57 13.24
CA THR A 189 29.35 18.45 13.31
C THR A 189 28.20 18.85 14.22
N ILE A 190 27.02 19.08 13.63
CA ILE A 190 25.79 19.28 14.41
C ILE A 190 25.37 17.92 14.98
N THR A 191 25.48 17.76 16.30
CA THR A 191 25.33 16.49 17.03
C THR A 191 23.89 16.09 17.30
N GLU A 192 22.94 17.02 17.26
CA GLU A 192 21.51 16.77 17.46
C GLU A 192 20.67 17.56 16.46
N SER A 193 19.56 16.98 16.00
CA SER A 193 18.64 17.67 15.10
C SER A 193 17.61 18.49 15.87
N ALA A 194 17.08 19.53 15.22
CA ALA A 194 15.73 19.99 15.53
C ALA A 194 14.71 18.86 15.32
N GLU A 195 13.48 19.06 15.80
CA GLU A 195 12.38 18.12 15.57
C GLU A 195 12.21 17.87 14.06
N THR A 196 12.29 16.60 13.68
CA THR A 196 12.27 16.19 12.28
C THR A 196 11.65 14.82 12.13
N GLN A 197 11.58 14.36 10.89
CA GLN A 197 10.74 13.24 10.48
C GLN A 197 11.52 12.35 9.51
N ILE A 198 11.42 11.05 9.72
CA ILE A 198 12.02 10.02 8.85
C ILE A 198 10.95 8.97 8.53
N VAL A 199 10.82 8.60 7.26
CA VAL A 199 10.00 7.44 6.85
C VAL A 199 10.91 6.37 6.28
N VAL A 200 10.68 5.11 6.65
CA VAL A 200 11.39 3.95 6.13
C VAL A 200 10.40 2.95 5.57
N VAL A 201 10.65 2.49 4.35
CA VAL A 201 9.84 1.49 3.65
C VAL A 201 10.76 0.36 3.18
N GLY A 202 10.34 -0.87 3.39
CA GLY A 202 11.13 -2.07 3.10
C GLY A 202 11.34 -2.39 1.62
N THR A 203 10.95 -1.49 0.70
CA THR A 203 11.27 -1.57 -0.73
C THR A 203 11.03 -0.22 -1.42
N ALA A 204 11.78 0.06 -2.49
CA ALA A 204 11.50 1.12 -3.46
C ALA A 204 10.65 0.65 -4.64
N GLN A 205 10.53 -0.66 -4.87
CA GLN A 205 9.90 -1.26 -6.05
C GLN A 205 8.39 -0.94 -6.17
N PHE A 206 7.73 -0.55 -5.08
CA PHE A 206 6.33 -0.12 -5.13
C PHE A 206 6.12 1.11 -6.03
N LEU A 207 7.13 1.99 -6.15
CA LEU A 207 7.07 3.15 -7.04
C LEU A 207 7.01 2.74 -8.51
N LEU A 208 7.63 1.60 -8.87
CA LEU A 208 7.63 1.10 -10.25
C LEU A 208 6.28 0.52 -10.68
N GLN A 209 5.40 0.21 -9.72
CA GLN A 209 4.05 -0.27 -10.04
C GLN A 209 3.20 0.82 -10.68
N LEU A 210 3.50 2.10 -10.40
CA LEU A 210 2.79 3.29 -10.92
C LEU A 210 1.26 3.21 -10.79
N ASN A 211 0.75 2.45 -9.83
CA ASN A 211 -0.67 2.36 -9.54
C ASN A 211 -1.11 3.49 -8.59
N ALA A 212 -2.40 3.82 -8.59
CA ALA A 212 -2.94 4.95 -7.83
C ALA A 212 -2.59 4.86 -6.33
N ASN A 213 -2.64 3.67 -5.76
CA ASN A 213 -2.34 3.42 -4.35
C ASN A 213 -0.88 3.71 -3.98
N SER A 214 0.07 3.27 -4.81
CA SER A 214 1.51 3.48 -4.61
C SER A 214 1.87 4.96 -4.72
N VAL A 215 1.29 5.64 -5.73
CA VAL A 215 1.45 7.09 -5.91
C VAL A 215 0.84 7.85 -4.73
N ASN A 216 -0.36 7.48 -4.28
CA ASN A 216 -1.01 8.13 -3.15
C ASN A 216 -0.22 7.95 -1.85
N PHE A 217 0.28 6.75 -1.56
CA PHE A 217 1.15 6.53 -0.40
C PHE A 217 2.40 7.43 -0.45
N PHE A 218 3.07 7.50 -1.60
CA PHE A 218 4.25 8.33 -1.77
C PHE A 218 3.95 9.83 -1.65
N LEU A 219 2.88 10.31 -2.28
CA LEU A 219 2.45 11.70 -2.16
C LEU A 219 2.06 12.05 -0.72
N ASN A 220 1.30 11.20 -0.05
CA ASN A 220 0.96 11.41 1.36
C ASN A 220 2.21 11.44 2.24
N THR A 221 3.23 10.63 1.92
CA THR A 221 4.51 10.64 2.62
C THR A 221 5.26 11.95 2.39
N LEU A 222 5.32 12.44 1.16
CA LEU A 222 5.94 13.73 0.85
C LEU A 222 5.18 14.90 1.46
N ASP A 223 3.85 14.90 1.41
CA ASP A 223 2.99 15.90 2.04
C ASP A 223 3.25 15.93 3.54
N TRP A 224 3.37 14.76 4.17
CA TRP A 224 3.65 14.64 5.60
C TRP A 224 5.05 15.14 5.97
N LEU A 225 6.06 14.73 5.21
CA LEU A 225 7.42 15.23 5.37
C LEU A 225 7.49 16.74 5.09
N THR A 226 6.68 17.33 4.22
CA THR A 226 6.83 18.78 3.92
C THR A 226 5.98 19.67 4.82
N LEU A 227 4.72 19.28 5.06
CA LEU A 227 3.69 20.10 5.69
C LEU A 227 3.35 19.66 7.13
N GLY A 228 3.72 18.45 7.53
CA GLY A 228 3.31 17.85 8.80
C GLY A 228 1.82 17.50 8.85
N ASP A 229 1.30 17.18 10.04
CA ASP A 229 -0.06 16.65 10.20
C ASP A 229 -1.18 17.68 10.00
N ALA A 230 -0.89 18.98 10.16
CA ALA A 230 -1.92 20.02 10.21
C ALA A 230 -2.68 20.27 8.88
N LEU A 231 -2.12 19.87 7.73
CA LEU A 231 -2.71 20.13 6.40
C LEU A 231 -3.28 18.88 5.69
N ILE A 232 -2.90 17.66 6.08
CA ILE A 232 -3.31 16.44 5.36
C ILE A 232 -4.77 16.08 5.62
N GLY A 233 -5.29 16.43 6.80
CA GLY A 233 -6.68 16.17 7.18
C GLY A 233 -7.73 16.82 6.26
N ILE A 234 -7.36 17.84 5.48
CA ILE A 234 -8.30 18.57 4.59
C ILE A 234 -8.52 17.82 3.26
N ARG A 235 -7.64 16.88 2.87
CA ARG A 235 -7.76 16.11 1.62
C ARG A 235 -8.79 14.96 1.68
N SER A 236 -9.51 14.80 2.79
CA SER A 236 -10.26 13.60 3.19
C SER A 236 -11.63 13.36 2.51
N GLN A 237 -11.86 13.84 1.28
CA GLN A 237 -13.16 13.66 0.59
C GLN A 237 -13.09 13.03 -0.81
N THR A 238 -12.04 12.25 -1.11
CA THR A 238 -12.05 11.45 -2.34
C THR A 238 -12.69 10.08 -2.08
N ILE A 239 -13.81 9.82 -2.75
CA ILE A 239 -14.57 8.57 -2.71
C ILE A 239 -13.67 7.43 -3.20
N THR A 240 -13.37 6.48 -2.31
CA THR A 240 -12.59 5.28 -2.62
C THR A 240 -13.50 4.14 -3.13
N ASP A 241 -12.99 3.37 -4.10
CA ASP A 241 -13.64 2.19 -4.66
C ASP A 241 -13.59 1.05 -3.63
N ARG A 242 -14.75 0.67 -3.10
CA ARG A 242 -14.88 -0.30 -1.99
C ARG A 242 -15.26 -1.68 -2.52
N PRO A 243 -14.33 -2.64 -2.66
CA PRO A 243 -14.73 -4.02 -2.85
C PRO A 243 -15.43 -4.51 -1.58
N LEU A 244 -16.71 -4.86 -1.71
CA LEU A 244 -17.54 -5.34 -0.61
C LEU A 244 -16.95 -6.63 -0.02
N GLN A 245 -16.54 -6.61 1.24
CA GLN A 245 -16.22 -7.80 2.03
C GLN A 245 -17.39 -8.08 2.97
N ILE A 246 -17.95 -9.28 2.92
CA ILE A 246 -19.03 -9.71 3.81
C ILE A 246 -18.43 -10.59 4.90
N LYS A 247 -18.72 -10.27 6.17
CA LYS A 247 -18.30 -11.06 7.33
C LYS A 247 -19.15 -12.33 7.41
N THR A 248 -18.53 -13.49 7.26
CA THR A 248 -19.24 -14.78 7.39
C THR A 248 -19.58 -15.03 8.87
N ARG A 249 -20.63 -15.81 9.14
CA ARG A 249 -21.07 -16.17 10.51
C ARG A 249 -19.99 -16.86 11.36
N SER A 250 -18.94 -17.39 10.73
CA SER A 250 -17.75 -18.01 11.34
C SER A 250 -16.63 -17.01 11.70
N GLY A 251 -16.80 -15.71 11.44
CA GLY A 251 -15.79 -14.68 11.75
C GLY A 251 -14.71 -14.48 10.69
N GLU A 252 -14.72 -15.26 9.60
CA GLU A 252 -13.75 -15.17 8.50
C GLU A 252 -14.20 -14.19 7.41
N PHE A 253 -13.25 -13.39 6.91
CA PHE A 253 -13.42 -12.46 5.80
C PHE A 253 -13.23 -13.22 4.47
N ARG A 254 -14.28 -13.32 3.66
CA ARG A 254 -14.23 -13.90 2.31
C ARG A 254 -14.42 -12.79 1.28
N GLU A 255 -13.59 -12.77 0.25
CA GLU A 255 -13.83 -11.92 -0.92
C GLU A 255 -15.13 -12.36 -1.61
N VAL A 256 -16.04 -11.40 -1.80
CA VAL A 256 -17.32 -11.65 -2.48
C VAL A 256 -17.01 -11.88 -3.96
N SER A 257 -17.41 -13.03 -4.49
CA SER A 257 -17.25 -13.37 -5.91
C SER A 257 -17.92 -12.29 -6.77
N GLU A 258 -17.29 -11.92 -7.89
CA GLU A 258 -17.81 -10.91 -8.83
C GLU A 258 -19.24 -11.21 -9.29
N ILE A 259 -19.63 -12.49 -9.30
CA ILE A 259 -20.98 -12.96 -9.63
C ILE A 259 -22.00 -12.53 -8.57
N GLU A 260 -21.66 -12.62 -7.28
CA GLU A 260 -22.55 -12.23 -6.17
C GLU A 260 -22.74 -10.71 -6.14
N LYS A 261 -21.67 -9.94 -6.40
CA LYS A 261 -21.73 -8.47 -6.51
C LYS A 261 -22.64 -8.02 -7.65
N ASN A 262 -22.45 -8.63 -8.83
CA ASN A 262 -23.24 -8.29 -10.00
C ASN A 262 -24.71 -8.70 -9.83
N PHE A 263 -24.99 -9.85 -9.20
CA PHE A 263 -26.37 -10.26 -8.92
C PHE A 263 -27.12 -9.23 -8.06
N VAL A 264 -26.54 -8.81 -6.94
CA VAL A 264 -27.16 -7.81 -6.04
C VAL A 264 -27.36 -6.48 -6.77
N LYS A 265 -26.36 -6.05 -7.55
CA LYS A 265 -26.45 -4.83 -8.35
C LYS A 265 -27.60 -4.88 -9.35
N TYR A 266 -27.70 -5.95 -10.15
CA TYR A 266 -28.77 -6.09 -11.14
C TYR A 266 -30.15 -6.30 -10.51
N LEU A 267 -30.24 -7.03 -9.38
CA LEU A 267 -31.48 -7.19 -8.63
C LEU A 267 -32.03 -5.84 -8.16
N CYS A 268 -31.18 -4.97 -7.60
CA CYS A 268 -31.60 -3.66 -7.12
C CYS A 268 -31.87 -2.68 -8.28
N THR A 269 -31.02 -2.68 -9.32
CA THR A 269 -31.15 -1.75 -10.46
C THR A 269 -32.31 -2.09 -11.38
N VAL A 270 -32.56 -3.38 -11.65
CA VAL A 270 -33.58 -3.81 -12.62
C VAL A 270 -34.79 -4.45 -11.93
N GLY A 271 -34.56 -5.23 -10.87
CA GLY A 271 -35.62 -5.97 -10.19
C GLY A 271 -36.64 -5.07 -9.50
N ILE A 272 -36.21 -4.01 -8.81
CA ILE A 272 -37.13 -3.09 -8.12
C ILE A 272 -38.01 -2.32 -9.12
N PRO A 273 -37.48 -1.68 -10.18
CA PRO A 273 -38.32 -1.05 -11.20
C PRO A 273 -39.29 -2.03 -11.88
N LEU A 274 -38.83 -3.24 -12.22
CA LEU A 274 -39.66 -4.25 -12.85
C LEU A 274 -40.83 -4.68 -11.95
N PHE A 275 -40.57 -4.87 -10.65
CA PHE A 275 -41.59 -5.21 -9.67
C PHE A 275 -42.69 -4.15 -9.60
N VAL A 276 -42.32 -2.86 -9.62
CA VAL A 276 -43.28 -1.75 -9.62
C VAL A 276 -44.13 -1.75 -10.90
N VAL A 277 -43.53 -1.99 -12.06
CA VAL A 277 -44.27 -2.09 -13.35
C VAL A 277 -45.25 -3.25 -13.33
N ILE A 278 -44.82 -4.43 -12.89
CA ILE A 278 -45.67 -5.62 -12.77
C ILE A 278 -46.83 -5.36 -11.82
N PHE A 279 -46.56 -4.79 -10.64
CA PHE A 279 -47.60 -4.45 -9.68
C PHE A 279 -48.60 -3.43 -10.26
N GLY A 280 -48.11 -2.43 -10.98
CA GLY A 280 -48.93 -1.45 -11.69
C GLY A 280 -49.85 -2.10 -12.73
N LEU A 281 -49.31 -3.00 -13.55
CA LEU A 281 -50.08 -3.75 -14.56
C LEU A 281 -51.13 -4.66 -13.91
N VAL A 282 -50.76 -5.42 -12.88
CA VAL A 282 -51.69 -6.28 -12.13
C VAL A 282 -52.83 -5.46 -11.56
N ARG A 283 -52.53 -4.34 -10.90
CA ARG A 283 -53.55 -3.42 -10.36
C ARG A 283 -54.44 -2.85 -11.46
N TYR A 284 -53.87 -2.49 -12.61
CA TYR A 284 -54.62 -2.00 -13.77
C TYR A 284 -55.59 -3.06 -14.31
N PHE A 285 -55.15 -4.30 -14.48
CA PHE A 285 -55.99 -5.38 -14.97
C PHE A 285 -57.09 -5.78 -13.97
N LEU A 286 -56.78 -5.80 -12.67
CA LEU A 286 -57.78 -6.06 -11.62
C LEU A 286 -58.85 -4.96 -11.60
N LYS A 287 -58.46 -3.68 -11.71
CA LYS A 287 -59.40 -2.54 -11.76
C LYS A 287 -60.24 -2.54 -13.05
N SER A 288 -59.64 -2.91 -14.19
CA SER A 288 -60.33 -3.02 -15.47
C SER A 288 -61.36 -4.15 -15.48
N ARG A 289 -61.08 -5.29 -14.83
CA ARG A 289 -62.05 -6.38 -14.63
C ARG A 289 -63.22 -5.96 -13.74
N ALA A 290 -62.95 -5.24 -12.65
CA ALA A 290 -63.99 -4.75 -11.75
C ALA A 290 -64.95 -3.77 -12.46
N LYS A 291 -64.44 -2.85 -13.31
CA LYS A 291 -65.28 -1.93 -14.10
C LYS A 291 -66.18 -2.67 -15.10
N ARG A 292 -65.63 -3.64 -15.84
CA ARG A 292 -66.39 -4.41 -16.84
C ARG A 292 -67.54 -5.23 -16.22
N MET A 293 -67.36 -5.76 -15.01
CA MET A 293 -68.46 -6.44 -14.31
C MET A 293 -69.59 -5.47 -13.94
N VAL A 294 -69.28 -4.28 -13.43
CA VAL A 294 -70.30 -3.28 -13.07
C VAL A 294 -71.08 -2.79 -14.29
N GLU A 295 -70.42 -2.55 -15.43
CA GLU A 295 -71.09 -2.17 -16.69
C GLU A 295 -72.02 -3.29 -17.21
N THR A 296 -71.60 -4.55 -17.09
CA THR A 296 -72.43 -5.72 -17.51
C THR A 296 -73.66 -5.91 -16.62
N PHE A 297 -73.54 -5.62 -15.31
CA PHE A 297 -74.69 -5.65 -14.39
C PHE A 297 -75.65 -4.46 -14.61
N SER A 298 -75.12 -3.27 -14.93
CA SER A 298 -75.93 -2.07 -15.21
C SER A 298 -76.68 -2.13 -16.55
N THR A 299 -76.13 -2.80 -17.56
CA THR A 299 -76.84 -3.00 -18.84
C THR A 299 -77.92 -4.06 -18.73
N ARG A 300 -77.71 -5.10 -17.92
CA ARG A 300 -78.71 -6.16 -17.70
C ARG A 300 -79.95 -5.70 -16.93
N SER A 301 -79.82 -4.68 -16.06
CA SER A 301 -80.97 -4.09 -15.36
C SER A 301 -81.80 -3.12 -16.20
N MET A 302 -81.30 -2.62 -17.33
CA MET A 302 -82.04 -1.73 -18.25
C MET A 302 -82.82 -2.48 -19.35
N THR A 303 -82.61 -3.79 -19.49
CA THR A 303 -83.32 -4.63 -20.48
C THR A 303 -84.47 -5.44 -19.88
N THR A 304 -84.79 -5.23 -18.61
CA THR A 304 -85.94 -5.80 -17.90
C THR A 304 -86.77 -4.66 -17.34
N ASP A 305 -87.50 -3.99 -18.23
CA ASP A 305 -88.74 -3.26 -18.00
C ASP A 305 -89.56 -3.34 -19.29
#